data_AF-A0AAE3U4X9-F1
#
_entry.id   AF-A0AAE3U4X9-F1
#
_cell.length_a   1.000
_cell.length_b   1.000
_cell.length_c   1.000
_cell.angle_alpha   90.00
_cell.angle_beta   90.00
_cell.angle_gamma   90.00
#
_symmetry.space_group_name_H-M   'P 1'
#
loop_
_entity.id
_entity.type
_entity.pdbx_description
1 polymer ?
#
loop_
_entity_poly.entity_id
_entity_poly.type
_entity_poly.pdbx_seq_one_letter_code
_entity_poly.pdbx_strand_id
1 'polypeptide(L)'
;MNFTHILRKFSIHTTQGRVVTLSASFLAVFIVFAGFVYRQNKRTEDVSQMTIEVRLPVALSAANVLSNIEAAATAQLTFILTKDQKYVDQRQQIWKDRINPELAKLVQLKPVLPTDEQFKVDSISAWIKGYHTTQEEENSITLQLQKLDMTDSTSIALQQIGTARLAVLVPQISNYYSKIERELTILSQHQQEQLGKEVADILQSINATNSTIASLCAIIVVLAIIIGYYASQKANSAIEQTTYQIQSLAQGEITESIAEVKGDMNVIVQAGNQLKDNLRNAVSFALAVGEGKFDTSFTPVSEKDALGNALLFMRDKLQLAAEEDKKRNWATEGLAKFADILRSTNDFKELSALIISNLVKYLNANQGGLFIVQKEDTQEPILELAACYAYNRKKYLTKQILIGEGLVGQCYQEGDSIYLTDLPNDYIHISSGLGTARPTCLLIVPLKVNDTIEGVIELASFQEIALHERAFIEKLGENIASTLSAAKLNARTQKLLEETKQQAEIMRSQEEEMRQNMEELMATQEEMERRQWENTDYYAQLNKK
;
A
#
# COMPACT_ATOMS: atom_id res chain seq x y z
N MET A 1 22.10 -11.66 -37.09
CA MET A 1 20.94 -11.63 -36.16
C MET A 1 20.63 -10.15 -35.90
N ASN A 2 19.49 -9.64 -36.39
CA ASN A 2 19.21 -8.20 -36.44
C ASN A 2 19.01 -7.62 -35.03
N PHE A 3 19.98 -6.85 -34.52
CA PHE A 3 19.98 -6.22 -33.19
C PHE A 3 18.72 -5.34 -32.96
N THR A 4 18.19 -4.78 -34.03
CA THR A 4 16.94 -4.01 -34.09
C THR A 4 15.70 -4.80 -33.67
N HIS A 5 15.70 -6.13 -33.84
CA HIS A 5 14.57 -6.99 -33.50
C HIS A 5 14.50 -7.37 -32.02
N ILE A 6 15.64 -7.34 -31.31
CA ILE A 6 15.73 -7.57 -29.85
C ILE A 6 15.35 -6.28 -29.10
N LEU A 7 15.80 -5.12 -29.58
CA LEU A 7 15.45 -3.82 -29.00
C LEU A 7 13.94 -3.53 -29.03
N ARG A 8 13.21 -4.06 -30.03
CA ARG A 8 11.74 -3.93 -30.11
C ARG A 8 10.96 -4.70 -29.03
N LYS A 9 11.56 -5.75 -28.42
CA LYS A 9 10.90 -6.53 -27.36
C LYS A 9 10.94 -5.83 -25.99
N PHE A 10 11.81 -4.85 -25.81
CA PHE A 10 12.00 -4.15 -24.54
C PHE A 10 11.42 -2.74 -24.62
N SER A 11 10.35 -2.49 -23.87
CA SER A 11 9.71 -1.18 -23.79
C SER A 11 10.60 -0.18 -23.04
N ILE A 12 10.90 0.97 -23.66
CA ILE A 12 11.64 2.12 -23.09
C ILE A 12 10.98 2.65 -21.80
N HIS A 13 9.72 2.28 -21.56
CA HIS A 13 9.00 2.67 -20.35
C HIS A 13 9.43 1.88 -19.10
N THR A 14 10.04 0.71 -19.25
CA THR A 14 10.53 -0.12 -18.14
C THR A 14 12.00 0.16 -17.82
N THR A 15 12.39 -0.02 -16.56
CA THR A 15 13.79 0.11 -16.11
C THR A 15 14.71 -0.82 -16.91
N GLN A 16 14.30 -2.08 -17.09
CA GLN A 16 15.03 -3.06 -17.90
C GLN A 16 15.19 -2.61 -19.35
N GLY A 17 14.14 -2.10 -19.99
CA GLY A 17 14.24 -1.64 -21.38
C GLY A 17 15.16 -0.45 -21.57
N ARG A 18 15.22 0.47 -20.60
CA ARG A 18 16.18 1.60 -20.62
C ARG A 18 17.62 1.13 -20.50
N VAL A 19 17.88 0.21 -19.56
CA VAL A 19 19.22 -0.40 -19.39
C VAL A 19 19.67 -1.06 -20.68
N VAL A 20 18.80 -1.86 -21.33
CA VAL A 20 19.12 -2.52 -22.60
C VAL A 20 19.43 -1.51 -23.72
N THR A 21 18.64 -0.45 -23.87
CA THR A 21 18.93 0.59 -24.88
C THR A 21 20.24 1.32 -24.63
N LEU A 22 20.58 1.59 -23.37
CA LEU A 22 21.84 2.24 -23.00
C LEU A 22 23.03 1.32 -23.24
N SER A 23 22.93 0.04 -22.88
CA SER A 23 23.96 -0.96 -23.16
C SER A 23 24.20 -1.12 -24.66
N ALA A 24 23.16 -1.05 -25.49
CA ALA A 24 23.30 -1.13 -26.94
C ALA A 24 24.03 0.09 -27.53
N SER A 25 23.71 1.30 -27.07
CA SER A 25 24.41 2.53 -27.48
C SER A 25 25.88 2.52 -27.06
N PHE A 26 26.17 2.05 -25.85
CA PHE A 26 27.54 1.88 -25.36
C PHE A 26 28.34 0.90 -26.23
N LEU A 27 27.74 -0.25 -26.58
CA LEU A 27 28.37 -1.25 -27.45
C LEU A 27 28.70 -0.67 -28.83
N ALA A 28 27.83 0.14 -29.41
CA ALA A 28 28.08 0.79 -30.70
C ALA A 28 29.28 1.74 -30.65
N VAL A 29 29.38 2.57 -29.61
CA VAL A 29 30.53 3.47 -29.39
C VAL A 29 31.82 2.67 -29.19
N PHE A 30 31.75 1.59 -28.41
CA PHE A 30 32.90 0.71 -28.16
C PHE A 30 33.44 0.07 -29.45
N ILE A 31 32.57 -0.39 -30.36
CA ILE A 31 32.98 -0.99 -31.64
C ILE A 31 33.73 0.00 -32.52
N VAL A 32 33.22 1.24 -32.66
CA VAL A 32 33.88 2.29 -33.45
C VAL A 32 35.26 2.61 -32.88
N PHE A 33 35.35 2.68 -31.55
CA PHE A 33 36.61 2.95 -30.85
C PHE A 33 37.63 1.81 -31.02
N ALA A 34 37.20 0.56 -30.82
CA ALA A 34 38.05 -0.61 -31.02
C ALA A 34 38.63 -0.64 -32.44
N GLY A 35 37.82 -0.25 -33.45
CA GLY A 35 38.30 -0.10 -34.83
C GLY A 35 39.36 0.99 -35.01
N PHE A 36 39.22 2.13 -34.32
CA PHE A 36 40.22 3.21 -34.36
C PHE A 36 41.55 2.79 -33.71
N VAL A 37 41.50 2.22 -32.50
CA VAL A 37 42.70 1.71 -31.80
C VAL A 37 43.37 0.61 -32.60
N TYR A 38 42.60 -0.33 -33.16
CA TYR A 38 43.14 -1.38 -34.02
C TYR A 38 43.90 -0.81 -35.23
N ARG A 39 43.32 0.19 -35.91
CA ARG A 39 43.97 0.84 -37.07
C ARG A 39 45.27 1.54 -36.68
N GLN A 40 45.31 2.24 -35.54
CA GLN A 40 46.53 2.89 -35.05
C GLN A 40 47.59 1.87 -34.66
N ASN A 41 47.20 0.80 -33.96
CA ASN A 41 48.12 -0.23 -33.53
C ASN A 41 48.74 -0.96 -34.72
N LYS A 42 47.93 -1.26 -35.75
CA LYS A 42 48.42 -1.86 -37.00
C LYS A 42 49.44 -0.95 -37.72
N ARG A 43 49.19 0.36 -37.78
CA ARG A 43 50.14 1.31 -38.37
C ARG A 43 51.47 1.33 -37.60
N THR A 44 51.42 1.29 -36.27
CA THR A 44 52.61 1.24 -35.42
C THR A 44 53.39 -0.07 -35.62
N GLU A 45 52.68 -1.19 -35.77
CA GLU A 45 53.28 -2.49 -36.06
C GLU A 45 54.01 -2.50 -37.41
N ASP A 46 53.36 -1.99 -38.47
CA ASP A 46 53.95 -1.92 -39.82
C ASP A 46 55.24 -1.07 -39.83
N VAL A 47 55.24 0.10 -39.17
CA VAL A 47 56.43 0.96 -39.06
C VAL A 47 57.52 0.27 -38.22
N SER A 48 57.16 -0.31 -37.08
CA SER A 48 58.10 -1.00 -36.19
C SER A 48 58.78 -2.19 -36.88
N GLN A 49 58.09 -2.94 -37.73
CA GLN A 49 58.69 -4.04 -38.51
C GLN A 49 59.74 -3.50 -39.49
N MET A 50 59.42 -2.45 -40.25
CA MET A 50 60.37 -1.83 -41.19
C MET A 50 61.62 -1.28 -40.47
N THR A 51 61.42 -0.63 -39.31
CA THR A 51 62.51 -0.12 -38.46
C THR A 51 63.45 -1.24 -37.99
N ILE A 52 62.89 -2.33 -37.45
CA ILE A 52 63.64 -3.41 -36.78
C ILE A 52 64.28 -4.37 -37.80
N GLU A 53 63.56 -4.78 -38.84
CA GLU A 53 64.00 -5.84 -39.74
C GLU A 53 64.83 -5.33 -40.92
N VAL A 54 64.70 -4.04 -41.28
CA VAL A 54 65.33 -3.48 -42.47
C VAL A 54 66.27 -2.32 -42.14
N ARG A 55 65.75 -1.22 -41.59
CA ARG A 55 66.53 0.01 -41.41
C ARG A 55 67.72 -0.15 -40.46
N LEU A 56 67.49 -0.75 -39.29
CA LEU A 56 68.54 -0.96 -38.30
C LEU A 56 69.64 -1.94 -38.79
N PRO A 57 69.31 -3.12 -39.34
CA PRO A 57 70.31 -4.03 -39.91
C PRO A 57 71.11 -3.45 -41.07
N VAL A 58 70.50 -2.64 -41.96
CA VAL A 58 71.19 -1.98 -43.07
C VAL A 58 72.16 -0.92 -42.54
N ALA A 59 71.73 -0.08 -41.59
CA ALA A 59 72.58 0.92 -40.96
C ALA A 59 73.82 0.28 -40.29
N LEU A 60 73.58 -0.78 -39.49
CA LEU A 60 74.64 -1.51 -38.79
C LEU A 60 75.59 -2.21 -39.77
N SER A 61 75.06 -2.91 -40.78
CA SER A 61 75.88 -3.61 -41.77
C SER A 61 76.72 -2.62 -42.58
N ALA A 62 76.17 -1.49 -43.00
CA ALA A 62 76.91 -0.45 -43.72
C ALA A 62 78.05 0.13 -42.87
N ALA A 63 77.78 0.47 -41.60
CA ALA A 63 78.80 0.97 -40.67
C ALA A 63 79.89 -0.08 -40.38
N ASN A 64 79.51 -1.35 -40.20
CA ASN A 64 80.43 -2.44 -39.97
C ASN A 64 81.33 -2.68 -41.19
N VAL A 65 80.78 -2.70 -42.40
CA VAL A 65 81.57 -2.84 -43.64
C VAL A 65 82.60 -1.72 -43.73
N LEU A 66 82.19 -0.46 -43.48
CA LEU A 66 83.09 0.68 -43.50
C LEU A 66 84.25 0.52 -42.51
N SER A 67 83.94 0.27 -41.23
CA SER A 67 84.95 0.08 -40.18
C SER A 67 85.87 -1.12 -40.45
N ASN A 68 85.34 -2.19 -41.04
CA ASN A 68 86.13 -3.36 -41.39
C ASN A 68 87.07 -3.09 -42.59
N ILE A 69 86.64 -2.27 -43.55
CA ILE A 69 87.47 -1.83 -44.69
C ILE A 69 88.57 -0.88 -44.22
N GLU A 70 88.30 0.03 -43.29
CA GLU A 70 89.31 0.85 -42.61
C GLU A 70 90.37 -0.01 -41.92
N ALA A 71 89.94 -1.05 -41.21
CA ALA A 71 90.84 -2.00 -40.56
C ALA A 71 91.71 -2.77 -41.58
N ALA A 72 91.11 -3.20 -42.71
CA ALA A 72 91.83 -3.86 -43.79
C ALA A 72 92.82 -2.93 -44.50
N ALA A 73 92.46 -1.66 -44.72
CA ALA A 73 93.33 -0.63 -45.26
C ALA A 73 94.52 -0.35 -44.33
N THR A 74 94.27 -0.31 -43.01
CA THR A 74 95.31 -0.13 -41.99
C THR A 74 96.29 -1.31 -41.98
N ALA A 75 95.77 -2.55 -42.03
CA ALA A 75 96.61 -3.75 -42.16
C ALA A 75 97.44 -3.72 -43.45
N GLN A 76 96.86 -3.24 -44.56
CA GLN A 76 97.57 -3.11 -45.82
C GLN A 76 98.71 -2.09 -45.76
N LEU A 77 98.44 -0.89 -45.22
CA LEU A 77 99.48 0.12 -45.04
C LEU A 77 100.61 -0.40 -44.14
N THR A 78 100.25 -1.12 -43.07
CA THR A 78 101.23 -1.70 -42.15
C THR A 78 102.10 -2.76 -42.84
N PHE A 79 101.51 -3.62 -43.68
CA PHE A 79 102.27 -4.55 -44.50
C PHE A 79 103.22 -3.82 -45.46
N ILE A 80 102.75 -2.76 -46.14
CA ILE A 80 103.58 -1.99 -47.08
C ILE A 80 104.80 -1.38 -46.37
N LEU A 81 104.62 -0.88 -45.14
CA LEU A 81 105.68 -0.23 -44.35
C LEU A 81 106.65 -1.24 -43.70
N THR A 82 106.13 -2.34 -43.15
CA THR A 82 106.93 -3.30 -42.35
C THR A 82 107.47 -4.47 -43.17
N LYS A 83 106.83 -4.77 -44.30
CA LYS A 83 107.05 -5.99 -45.11
C LYS A 83 106.82 -7.31 -44.35
N ASP A 84 106.10 -7.28 -43.23
CA ASP A 84 105.76 -8.47 -42.44
C ASP A 84 104.48 -9.14 -42.96
N GLN A 85 104.59 -10.39 -43.38
CA GLN A 85 103.51 -11.21 -43.93
C GLN A 85 102.33 -11.39 -42.95
N LYS A 86 102.56 -11.30 -41.64
CA LYS A 86 101.50 -11.40 -40.62
C LYS A 86 100.35 -10.42 -40.87
N TYR A 87 100.64 -9.24 -41.38
CA TYR A 87 99.60 -8.23 -41.67
C TYR A 87 98.78 -8.55 -42.92
N VAL A 88 99.35 -9.31 -43.87
CA VAL A 88 98.60 -9.87 -45.00
C VAL A 88 97.61 -10.92 -44.50
N ASP A 89 98.06 -11.83 -43.63
CA ASP A 89 97.21 -12.88 -43.07
C ASP A 89 96.09 -12.27 -42.21
N GLN A 90 96.41 -11.27 -41.39
CA GLN A 90 95.43 -10.50 -40.62
C GLN A 90 94.40 -9.82 -41.52
N ARG A 91 94.82 -9.19 -42.62
CA ARG A 91 93.93 -8.56 -43.58
C ARG A 91 93.02 -9.59 -44.26
N GLN A 92 93.56 -10.75 -44.65
CA GLN A 92 92.76 -11.84 -45.24
C GLN A 92 91.71 -12.37 -44.26
N GLN A 93 92.04 -12.47 -42.97
CA GLN A 93 91.07 -12.80 -41.92
C GLN A 93 89.98 -11.73 -41.81
N ILE A 94 90.33 -10.43 -41.83
CA ILE A 94 89.34 -9.33 -41.82
C ILE A 94 88.40 -9.44 -43.02
N TRP A 95 88.92 -9.74 -44.21
CA TRP A 95 88.10 -9.96 -45.40
C TRP A 95 87.13 -11.12 -45.25
N LYS A 96 87.65 -12.29 -44.84
CA LYS A 96 86.88 -13.53 -44.72
C LYS A 96 85.83 -13.48 -43.62
N ASP A 97 86.21 -13.00 -42.43
CA ASP A 97 85.41 -13.17 -41.21
C ASP A 97 84.59 -11.93 -40.87
N ARG A 98 84.92 -10.76 -41.43
CA ARG A 98 84.28 -9.48 -41.08
C ARG A 98 83.68 -8.74 -42.27
N ILE A 99 84.44 -8.50 -43.35
CA ILE A 99 83.93 -7.72 -44.50
C ILE A 99 82.91 -8.53 -45.31
N ASN A 100 83.27 -9.75 -45.74
CA ASN A 100 82.40 -10.56 -46.61
C ASN A 100 81.05 -10.92 -45.95
N PRO A 101 80.99 -11.32 -44.66
CA PRO A 101 79.72 -11.62 -44.01
C PRO A 101 78.81 -10.41 -43.85
N GLU A 102 79.35 -9.24 -43.48
CA GLU A 102 78.57 -8.01 -43.32
C GLU A 102 78.11 -7.46 -44.68
N LEU A 103 78.94 -7.58 -45.72
CA LEU A 103 78.54 -7.27 -47.09
C LEU A 103 77.43 -8.21 -47.58
N ALA A 104 77.51 -9.50 -47.26
CA ALA A 104 76.47 -10.46 -47.62
C ALA A 104 75.13 -10.13 -46.94
N LYS A 105 75.14 -9.70 -45.67
CA LYS A 105 73.93 -9.20 -44.98
C LYS A 105 73.34 -7.98 -45.69
N LEU A 106 74.18 -7.01 -46.06
CA LEU A 106 73.74 -5.81 -46.78
C LEU A 106 73.12 -6.16 -48.14
N VAL A 107 73.71 -7.11 -48.87
CA VAL A 107 73.19 -7.61 -50.16
C VAL A 107 71.89 -8.39 -49.99
N GLN A 108 71.75 -9.18 -48.92
CA GLN A 108 70.50 -9.90 -48.62
C GLN A 108 69.33 -8.95 -48.34
N LEU A 109 69.61 -7.81 -47.70
CA LEU A 109 68.60 -6.78 -47.39
C LEU A 109 68.29 -5.86 -48.57
N LYS A 110 69.08 -5.92 -49.65
CA LYS A 110 68.88 -5.11 -50.85
C LYS A 110 67.44 -5.17 -51.42
N PRO A 111 66.76 -6.32 -51.60
CA PRO A 111 65.47 -6.37 -52.29
C PRO A 111 64.36 -5.57 -51.59
N VAL A 112 64.48 -5.35 -50.28
CA VAL A 112 63.51 -4.61 -49.47
C VAL A 112 63.86 -3.12 -49.34
N LEU A 113 64.99 -2.68 -49.90
CA LEU A 113 65.40 -1.28 -49.90
C LEU A 113 64.72 -0.48 -51.02
N PRO A 114 64.57 0.85 -50.87
CA PRO A 114 64.21 1.75 -51.95
C PRO A 114 65.13 1.61 -53.17
N THR A 115 64.59 1.80 -54.37
CA THR A 115 65.31 1.57 -55.64
C THR A 115 66.65 2.30 -55.73
N ASP A 116 66.73 3.53 -55.21
CA ASP A 116 67.97 4.32 -55.19
C ASP A 116 69.04 3.72 -54.25
N GLU A 117 68.64 3.20 -53.10
CA GLU A 117 69.53 2.50 -52.17
C GLU A 117 69.98 1.14 -52.71
N GLN A 118 69.12 0.44 -53.46
CA GLN A 118 69.51 -0.81 -54.12
C GLN A 118 70.69 -0.61 -55.07
N PHE A 119 70.66 0.45 -55.88
CA PHE A 119 71.76 0.80 -56.78
C PHE A 119 73.05 1.15 -56.03
N LYS A 120 72.93 1.78 -54.85
CA LYS A 120 74.09 2.05 -53.99
C LYS A 120 74.71 0.76 -53.46
N VAL A 121 73.90 -0.20 -52.98
CA VAL A 121 74.39 -1.50 -52.50
C VAL A 121 75.10 -2.28 -53.62
N ASP A 122 74.59 -2.25 -54.85
CA ASP A 122 75.25 -2.85 -56.01
C ASP A 122 76.60 -2.20 -56.31
N SER A 123 76.64 -0.87 -56.31
CA SER A 123 77.85 -0.09 -56.58
C SER A 123 78.91 -0.34 -55.51
N ILE A 124 78.52 -0.33 -54.23
CA ILE A 124 79.38 -0.65 -53.09
C ILE A 124 79.93 -2.06 -53.23
N SER A 125 79.09 -3.06 -53.53
CA SER A 125 79.52 -4.45 -53.70
C SER A 125 80.55 -4.60 -54.83
N ALA A 126 80.30 -3.93 -55.97
CA ALA A 126 81.21 -3.94 -57.11
C ALA A 126 82.55 -3.27 -56.78
N TRP A 127 82.54 -2.14 -56.08
CA TRP A 127 83.77 -1.44 -55.67
C TRP A 127 84.53 -2.19 -54.60
N ILE A 128 83.86 -2.82 -53.64
CA ILE A 128 84.52 -3.66 -52.62
C ILE A 128 85.24 -4.84 -53.28
N LYS A 129 84.59 -5.49 -54.26
CA LYS A 129 85.22 -6.56 -55.04
C LYS A 129 86.42 -6.06 -55.84
N GLY A 130 86.29 -4.90 -56.48
CA GLY A 130 87.39 -4.22 -57.19
C GLY A 130 88.55 -3.92 -56.24
N TYR A 131 88.26 -3.27 -55.11
CA TYR A 131 89.21 -2.93 -54.06
C TYR A 131 89.99 -4.15 -53.56
N HIS A 132 89.29 -5.23 -53.20
CA HIS A 132 89.92 -6.48 -52.75
C HIS A 132 90.84 -7.07 -53.84
N THR A 133 90.37 -7.12 -55.09
CA THR A 133 91.14 -7.69 -56.20
C THR A 133 92.42 -6.88 -56.46
N THR A 134 92.32 -5.54 -56.46
CA THR A 134 93.46 -4.65 -56.64
C THR A 134 94.44 -4.72 -55.47
N GLN A 135 93.94 -4.91 -54.23
CA GLN A 135 94.79 -5.14 -53.05
C GLN A 135 95.54 -6.48 -53.10
N GLU A 136 94.91 -7.55 -53.60
CA GLU A 136 95.58 -8.83 -53.79
C GLU A 136 96.63 -8.75 -54.91
N GLU A 137 96.35 -8.02 -55.99
CA GLU A 137 97.34 -7.73 -57.04
C GLU A 137 98.54 -6.95 -56.49
N GLU A 138 98.29 -5.87 -55.73
CA GLU A 138 99.32 -5.07 -55.06
C GLU A 138 100.19 -5.94 -54.14
N ASN A 139 99.57 -6.84 -53.37
CA ASN A 139 100.28 -7.77 -52.49
C ASN A 139 101.15 -8.74 -53.27
N SER A 140 100.62 -9.34 -54.33
CA SER A 140 101.35 -10.32 -55.13
C SER A 140 102.61 -9.70 -55.74
N ILE A 141 102.51 -8.47 -56.26
CA ILE A 141 103.64 -7.73 -56.83
C ILE A 141 104.62 -7.36 -55.72
N THR A 142 104.15 -6.82 -54.60
CA THR A 142 105.02 -6.43 -53.47
C THR A 142 105.85 -7.60 -52.94
N LEU A 143 105.25 -8.79 -52.81
CA LEU A 143 105.94 -10.00 -52.38
C LEU A 143 106.91 -10.56 -53.43
N GLN A 144 106.59 -10.44 -54.72
CA GLN A 144 107.50 -10.80 -55.80
C GLN A 144 108.73 -9.90 -55.78
N LEU A 145 108.54 -8.58 -55.65
CA LEU A 145 109.64 -7.61 -55.58
C LEU A 145 110.55 -7.83 -54.36
N GLN A 146 109.99 -8.26 -53.22
CA GLN A 146 110.78 -8.56 -52.01
C GLN A 146 111.73 -9.76 -52.18
N LYS A 147 111.46 -10.67 -53.12
CA LYS A 147 112.26 -11.89 -53.35
C LYS A 147 113.36 -11.72 -54.40
N LEU A 148 113.41 -10.59 -55.11
CA LEU A 148 114.39 -10.34 -56.16
C LEU A 148 115.77 -10.04 -55.56
N ASP A 149 116.82 -10.66 -56.11
CA ASP A 149 118.21 -10.34 -55.79
C ASP A 149 118.73 -9.31 -56.80
N MET A 150 119.17 -8.14 -56.33
CA MET A 150 119.46 -6.96 -57.16
C MET A 150 120.82 -7.02 -57.86
N THR A 151 121.37 -8.22 -58.02
CA THR A 151 122.71 -8.46 -58.56
C THR A 151 122.72 -8.62 -60.09
N ASP A 152 121.58 -8.87 -60.73
CA ASP A 152 121.46 -9.03 -62.19
C ASP A 152 120.55 -7.99 -62.88
N SER A 153 120.79 -7.77 -64.18
CA SER A 153 120.06 -6.77 -64.97
C SER A 153 118.58 -7.12 -65.15
N THR A 154 118.23 -8.41 -65.10
CA THR A 154 116.85 -8.89 -65.24
C THR A 154 116.01 -8.57 -64.00
N SER A 155 116.56 -8.74 -62.80
CA SER A 155 115.90 -8.39 -61.53
C SER A 155 115.70 -6.88 -61.40
N ILE A 156 116.67 -6.07 -61.87
CA ILE A 156 116.52 -4.61 -61.94
C ILE A 156 115.37 -4.19 -62.87
N ALA A 157 115.25 -4.82 -64.05
CA ALA A 157 114.15 -4.54 -64.98
C ALA A 157 112.78 -4.96 -64.41
N LEU A 158 112.70 -6.13 -63.75
CA LEU A 158 111.49 -6.59 -63.07
C LEU A 158 111.09 -5.67 -61.90
N GLN A 159 112.06 -5.14 -61.15
CA GLN A 159 111.84 -4.15 -60.10
C GLN A 159 111.23 -2.85 -60.66
N GLN A 160 111.73 -2.36 -61.80
CA GLN A 160 111.18 -1.17 -62.47
C GLN A 160 109.76 -1.39 -62.99
N ILE A 161 109.46 -2.56 -63.57
CA ILE A 161 108.12 -2.89 -64.06
C ILE A 161 107.13 -3.01 -62.90
N GLY A 162 107.51 -3.72 -61.83
CA GLY A 162 106.64 -3.90 -60.66
C GLY A 162 106.38 -2.58 -59.93
N THR A 163 107.39 -1.73 -59.77
CA THR A 163 107.20 -0.38 -59.17
C THR A 163 106.32 0.51 -60.03
N ALA A 164 106.44 0.47 -61.37
CA ALA A 164 105.54 1.18 -62.27
C ALA A 164 104.09 0.65 -62.19
N ARG A 165 103.90 -0.66 -62.04
CA ARG A 165 102.56 -1.25 -61.83
C ARG A 165 101.95 -0.84 -60.49
N LEU A 166 102.74 -0.85 -59.41
CA LEU A 166 102.30 -0.36 -58.09
C LEU A 166 101.91 1.13 -58.14
N ALA A 167 102.62 1.96 -58.90
CA ALA A 167 102.29 3.37 -59.08
C ALA A 167 100.92 3.61 -59.75
N VAL A 168 100.38 2.61 -60.46
CA VAL A 168 99.02 2.64 -61.03
C VAL A 168 97.99 2.04 -60.06
N LEU A 169 98.35 0.94 -59.37
CA LEU A 169 97.43 0.25 -58.46
C LEU A 169 97.11 1.06 -57.21
N VAL A 170 98.08 1.75 -56.61
CA VAL A 170 97.87 2.52 -55.36
C VAL A 170 96.81 3.62 -55.53
N PRO A 171 96.86 4.49 -56.57
CA PRO A 171 95.78 5.44 -56.85
C PRO A 171 94.43 4.78 -57.12
N GLN A 172 94.41 3.60 -57.76
CA GLN A 172 93.16 2.86 -58.00
C GLN A 172 92.54 2.34 -56.69
N ILE A 173 93.36 1.82 -55.77
CA ILE A 173 92.93 1.37 -54.43
C ILE A 173 92.36 2.56 -53.64
N SER A 174 93.04 3.71 -53.67
CA SER A 174 92.55 4.93 -53.02
C SER A 174 91.23 5.43 -53.63
N ASN A 175 91.07 5.35 -54.95
CA ASN A 175 89.82 5.70 -55.63
C ASN A 175 88.67 4.75 -55.26
N TYR A 176 88.91 3.44 -55.17
CA TYR A 176 87.90 2.51 -54.69
C TYR A 176 87.54 2.78 -53.22
N TYR A 177 88.53 2.97 -52.36
CA TYR A 177 88.32 3.25 -50.95
C TYR A 177 87.46 4.50 -50.75
N SER A 178 87.80 5.63 -51.39
CA SER A 178 87.02 6.88 -51.27
C SER A 178 85.58 6.76 -51.78
N LYS A 179 85.34 5.98 -52.84
CA LYS A 179 83.97 5.69 -53.32
C LYS A 179 83.18 4.83 -52.33
N ILE A 180 83.82 3.81 -51.77
CA ILE A 180 83.20 2.92 -50.77
C ILE A 180 82.87 3.70 -49.50
N GLU A 181 83.84 4.44 -48.96
CA GLU A 181 83.68 5.29 -47.77
C GLU A 181 82.53 6.28 -47.94
N ARG A 182 82.52 7.00 -49.08
CA ARG A 182 81.48 7.99 -49.36
C ARG A 182 80.08 7.37 -49.41
N GLU A 183 79.87 6.31 -50.20
CA GLU A 183 78.53 5.74 -50.34
C GLU A 183 78.06 4.98 -49.09
N LEU A 184 78.95 4.30 -48.36
CA LEU A 184 78.60 3.67 -47.08
C LEU A 184 78.24 4.71 -46.02
N THR A 185 78.96 5.83 -45.97
CA THR A 185 78.65 6.94 -45.05
C THR A 185 77.29 7.55 -45.38
N ILE A 186 77.02 7.83 -46.67
CA ILE A 186 75.72 8.35 -47.13
C ILE A 186 74.60 7.37 -46.78
N LEU A 187 74.79 6.08 -47.07
CA LEU A 187 73.79 5.05 -46.80
C LEU A 187 73.51 4.93 -45.30
N SER A 188 74.56 4.83 -44.48
CA SER A 188 74.44 4.73 -43.02
C SER A 188 73.76 5.96 -42.41
N GLN A 189 74.18 7.17 -42.82
CA GLN A 189 73.58 8.41 -42.33
C GLN A 189 72.12 8.53 -42.74
N HIS A 190 71.78 8.15 -43.98
CA HIS A 190 70.39 8.12 -44.44
C HIS A 190 69.54 7.16 -43.62
N GLN A 191 70.02 5.93 -43.37
CA GLN A 191 69.30 4.97 -42.53
C GLN A 191 69.10 5.49 -41.10
N GLN A 192 70.13 6.09 -40.49
CA GLN A 192 70.03 6.65 -39.13
C GLN A 192 69.02 7.80 -39.04
N GLU A 193 68.95 8.67 -40.04
CA GLU A 193 67.96 9.75 -40.09
C GLU A 193 66.53 9.20 -40.23
N GLN A 194 66.32 8.20 -41.11
CA GLN A 194 65.02 7.55 -41.26
C GLN A 194 64.60 6.82 -39.98
N LEU A 195 65.53 6.12 -39.34
CA LEU A 195 65.31 5.44 -38.06
C LEU A 195 64.81 6.43 -37.00
N GLY A 196 65.43 7.62 -36.91
CA GLY A 196 65.02 8.67 -35.98
C GLY A 196 63.60 9.19 -36.24
N LYS A 197 63.22 9.38 -37.51
CA LYS A 197 61.87 9.81 -37.91
C LYS A 197 60.81 8.76 -37.59
N GLU A 198 61.06 7.49 -37.94
CA GLU A 198 60.13 6.39 -37.68
C GLU A 198 59.92 6.14 -36.17
N VAL A 199 60.99 6.22 -35.36
CA VAL A 199 60.87 6.12 -33.90
C VAL A 199 60.05 7.27 -33.32
N ALA A 200 60.25 8.49 -33.81
CA ALA A 200 59.44 9.64 -33.40
C ALA A 200 57.95 9.47 -33.78
N ASP A 201 57.67 8.99 -34.98
CA ASP A 201 56.31 8.67 -35.46
C ASP A 201 55.64 7.59 -34.60
N ILE A 202 56.38 6.54 -34.21
CA ILE A 202 55.91 5.49 -33.29
C ILE A 202 55.53 6.11 -31.93
N LEU A 203 56.41 6.91 -31.32
CA LEU A 203 56.14 7.55 -30.03
C LEU A 203 54.94 8.50 -30.10
N GLN A 204 54.80 9.25 -31.19
CA GLN A 204 53.64 10.11 -31.42
C GLN A 204 52.35 9.29 -31.56
N SER A 205 52.38 8.18 -32.30
CA SER A 205 51.25 7.25 -32.46
C SER A 205 50.80 6.65 -31.12
N ILE A 206 51.76 6.25 -30.26
CA ILE A 206 51.49 5.74 -28.92
C ILE A 206 50.82 6.82 -28.05
N ASN A 207 51.36 8.04 -28.03
CA ASN A 207 50.78 9.15 -27.27
C ASN A 207 49.38 9.53 -27.78
N ALA A 208 49.16 9.54 -29.10
CA ALA A 208 47.84 9.74 -29.69
C ALA A 208 46.87 8.63 -29.23
N THR A 209 47.29 7.38 -29.25
CA THR A 209 46.48 6.25 -28.77
C THR A 209 46.11 6.42 -27.29
N ASN A 210 47.08 6.73 -26.43
CA ASN A 210 46.83 6.96 -25.00
C ASN A 210 45.87 8.11 -24.73
N SER A 211 46.01 9.25 -25.43
CA SER A 211 45.10 10.38 -25.29
C SER A 211 43.68 10.06 -25.77
N THR A 212 43.51 9.25 -26.82
CA THR A 212 42.19 8.78 -27.26
C THR A 212 41.55 7.79 -26.29
N ILE A 213 42.32 6.92 -25.64
CA ILE A 213 41.83 6.05 -24.57
C ILE A 213 41.38 6.90 -23.37
N ALA A 214 42.18 7.88 -22.96
CA ALA A 214 41.85 8.76 -21.83
C ALA A 214 40.58 9.58 -22.07
N SER A 215 40.41 10.16 -23.27
CA SER A 215 39.20 10.92 -23.61
C SER A 215 37.95 10.05 -23.66
N LEU A 216 38.05 8.79 -24.10
CA LEU A 216 36.94 7.84 -24.04
C LEU A 216 36.55 7.54 -22.60
N CYS A 217 37.52 7.23 -21.72
CA CYS A 217 37.24 6.99 -20.31
C CYS A 217 36.51 8.17 -19.68
N ALA A 218 36.91 9.41 -19.98
CA ALA A 218 36.22 10.61 -19.52
C ALA A 218 34.78 10.70 -20.02
N ILE A 219 34.53 10.44 -21.32
CA ILE A 219 33.18 10.44 -21.91
C ILE A 219 32.29 9.37 -21.26
N ILE A 220 32.82 8.18 -21.00
CA ILE A 220 32.09 7.09 -20.34
C ILE A 220 31.67 7.49 -18.93
N VAL A 221 32.57 8.11 -18.16
CA VAL A 221 32.27 8.59 -16.81
C VAL A 221 31.18 9.66 -16.84
N VAL A 222 31.28 10.64 -17.75
CA VAL A 222 30.27 11.71 -17.90
C VAL A 222 28.91 11.13 -18.29
N LEU A 223 28.86 10.20 -19.26
CA LEU A 223 27.63 9.52 -19.64
C LEU A 223 27.04 8.73 -18.48
N ALA A 224 27.86 8.00 -17.72
CA ALA A 224 27.41 7.26 -16.54
C ALA A 224 26.78 8.19 -15.49
N ILE A 225 27.36 9.36 -15.25
CA ILE A 225 26.82 10.38 -14.33
C ILE A 225 25.47 10.91 -14.85
N ILE A 226 25.38 11.28 -16.14
CA ILE A 226 24.15 11.79 -16.75
C ILE A 226 23.03 10.75 -16.67
N ILE A 227 23.34 9.48 -17.01
CA ILE A 227 22.39 8.37 -16.93
C ILE A 227 21.92 8.16 -15.49
N GLY A 228 22.87 8.16 -14.53
CA GLY A 228 22.56 8.03 -13.10
C GLY A 228 21.65 9.15 -12.61
N TYR A 229 21.91 10.40 -13.02
CA TYR A 229 21.08 11.55 -12.69
C TYR A 229 19.65 11.43 -13.22
N TYR A 230 19.48 11.10 -14.51
CA TYR A 230 18.14 10.91 -15.11
C TYR A 230 17.37 9.72 -14.49
N ALA A 231 18.06 8.61 -14.21
CA ALA A 231 17.46 7.46 -13.54
C ALA A 231 16.98 7.84 -12.13
N SER A 232 17.81 8.58 -11.38
CA SER A 232 17.50 9.06 -10.03
C SER A 232 16.32 10.03 -10.01
N GLN A 233 16.31 11.04 -10.88
CA GLN A 233 15.22 12.03 -10.94
C GLN A 233 13.87 11.36 -11.24
N LYS A 234 13.85 10.38 -12.15
CA LYS A 234 12.63 9.67 -12.51
C LYS A 234 12.15 8.72 -11.43
N ALA A 235 13.05 8.09 -10.68
CA ALA A 235 12.71 7.28 -9.52
C ALA A 235 12.10 8.15 -8.41
N ASN A 236 12.73 9.28 -8.08
CA ASN A 236 12.23 10.21 -7.07
C ASN A 236 10.84 10.75 -7.40
N SER A 237 10.58 11.15 -8.64
CA SER A 237 9.26 11.66 -9.03
C SER A 237 8.13 10.61 -8.86
N ALA A 238 8.40 9.35 -9.21
CA ALA A 238 7.42 8.27 -9.01
C ALA A 238 7.16 7.96 -7.53
N ILE A 239 8.21 8.04 -6.71
CA ILE A 239 8.10 7.89 -5.25
C ILE A 239 7.29 9.03 -4.65
N GLU A 240 7.57 10.28 -5.03
CA GLU A 240 6.92 11.47 -4.48
C GLU A 240 5.41 11.47 -4.74
N GLN A 241 4.99 11.17 -5.98
CA GLN A 241 3.57 11.08 -6.34
C GLN A 241 2.84 9.97 -5.57
N THR A 242 3.44 8.78 -5.51
CA THR A 242 2.83 7.64 -4.80
C THR A 242 2.76 7.90 -3.28
N THR A 243 3.81 8.51 -2.71
CA THR A 243 3.88 8.85 -1.29
C THR A 243 2.81 9.88 -0.93
N TYR A 244 2.66 10.93 -1.74
CA TYR A 244 1.64 11.97 -1.51
C TYR A 244 0.23 11.37 -1.45
N GLN A 245 -0.12 10.49 -2.40
CA GLN A 245 -1.44 9.88 -2.45
C GLN A 245 -1.69 8.91 -1.29
N ILE A 246 -0.70 8.08 -0.93
CA ILE A 246 -0.82 7.20 0.25
C ILE A 246 -0.93 8.01 1.55
N GLN A 247 -0.20 9.12 1.65
CA GLN A 247 -0.26 9.99 2.82
C GLN A 247 -1.61 10.68 2.95
N SER A 248 -2.23 11.10 1.84
CA SER A 248 -3.61 11.61 1.85
C SER A 248 -4.63 10.56 2.33
N LEU A 249 -4.50 9.30 1.86
CA LEU A 249 -5.33 8.19 2.35
C LEU A 249 -5.12 7.93 3.85
N ALA A 250 -3.87 8.01 4.32
CA ALA A 250 -3.55 7.85 5.74
C ALA A 250 -4.14 8.98 6.61
N GLN A 251 -4.37 10.17 6.04
CA GLN A 251 -5.06 11.28 6.68
C GLN A 251 -6.59 11.20 6.57
N GLY A 252 -7.12 10.18 5.89
CA GLY A 252 -8.56 9.98 5.70
C GLY A 252 -9.15 10.69 4.47
N GLU A 253 -8.31 11.28 3.61
CA GLU A 253 -8.74 11.92 2.36
C GLU A 253 -8.89 10.87 1.26
N ILE A 254 -10.12 10.45 0.98
CA ILE A 254 -10.43 9.52 -0.11
C ILE A 254 -10.52 10.31 -1.43
N THR A 255 -9.37 10.55 -2.07
CA THR A 255 -9.23 11.32 -3.32
C THR A 255 -9.50 10.48 -4.59
N GLU A 256 -9.57 11.14 -5.77
CA GLU A 256 -9.67 10.45 -7.05
C GLU A 256 -8.39 9.70 -7.44
N SER A 257 -8.55 8.68 -8.31
CA SER A 257 -7.63 7.58 -8.60
C SER A 257 -6.13 7.89 -8.51
N ILE A 258 -5.40 7.02 -7.80
CA ILE A 258 -3.95 6.91 -7.93
C ILE A 258 -3.67 6.52 -9.39
N ALA A 259 -3.00 7.39 -10.14
CA ALA A 259 -2.77 7.19 -11.57
C ALA A 259 -1.94 5.93 -11.78
N GLU A 260 -2.30 5.08 -12.75
CA GLU A 260 -1.55 3.86 -13.05
C GLU A 260 -0.11 4.22 -13.46
N VAL A 261 0.85 3.88 -12.60
CA VAL A 261 2.26 4.02 -12.89
C VAL A 261 2.73 2.74 -13.58
N LYS A 262 3.17 2.84 -14.85
CA LYS A 262 3.81 1.71 -15.54
C LYS A 262 5.14 1.36 -14.86
N GLY A 263 5.33 0.10 -14.50
CA GLY A 263 6.58 -0.44 -13.96
C GLY A 263 6.40 -1.09 -12.58
N ASP A 264 7.50 -1.28 -11.85
CA ASP A 264 7.53 -2.03 -10.59
C ASP A 264 6.70 -1.37 -9.46
N MET A 265 6.44 -0.06 -9.57
CA MET A 265 5.61 0.70 -8.63
C MET A 265 4.11 0.41 -8.78
N ASN A 266 3.68 -0.24 -9.86
CA ASN A 266 2.26 -0.51 -10.12
C ASN A 266 1.64 -1.38 -9.02
N VAL A 267 2.43 -2.25 -8.40
CA VAL A 267 1.96 -3.11 -7.30
C VAL A 267 1.52 -2.27 -6.08
N ILE A 268 2.28 -1.23 -5.74
CA ILE A 268 1.96 -0.32 -4.63
C ILE A 268 0.74 0.52 -4.99
N VAL A 269 0.65 1.00 -6.23
CA VAL A 269 -0.51 1.75 -6.74
C VAL A 269 -1.78 0.90 -6.69
N GLN A 270 -1.72 -0.36 -7.11
CA GLN A 270 -2.84 -1.30 -7.05
C GLN A 270 -3.28 -1.57 -5.60
N ALA A 271 -2.33 -1.82 -4.69
CA ALA A 271 -2.62 -2.00 -3.28
C ALA A 271 -3.25 -0.74 -2.65
N GLY A 272 -2.75 0.45 -2.99
CA GLY A 272 -3.31 1.72 -2.56
C GLY A 272 -4.73 1.97 -3.08
N ASN A 273 -4.98 1.67 -4.36
CA ASN A 273 -6.33 1.79 -4.94
C ASN A 273 -7.32 0.81 -4.30
N GLN A 274 -6.91 -0.44 -4.05
CA GLN A 274 -7.75 -1.40 -3.33
C GLN A 274 -8.08 -0.92 -1.92
N LEU A 275 -7.09 -0.40 -1.18
CA LEU A 275 -7.30 0.17 0.15
C LEU A 275 -8.28 1.35 0.13
N LYS A 276 -8.12 2.26 -0.82
CA LYS A 276 -9.04 3.39 -1.05
C LYS A 276 -10.48 2.91 -1.25
N ASP A 277 -10.70 1.95 -2.13
CA ASP A 277 -12.04 1.43 -2.43
C ASP A 277 -12.66 0.74 -1.20
N ASN A 278 -11.86 -0.03 -0.45
CA ASN A 278 -12.30 -0.66 0.80
C ASN A 278 -12.72 0.37 1.85
N LEU A 279 -11.91 1.42 2.06
CA LEU A 279 -12.24 2.51 2.98
C LEU A 279 -13.50 3.26 2.55
N ARG A 280 -13.65 3.52 1.24
CA ARG A 280 -14.83 4.20 0.70
C ARG A 280 -16.11 3.40 0.95
N ASN A 281 -16.07 2.09 0.74
CA ASN A 281 -17.18 1.18 1.06
C ASN A 281 -17.50 1.16 2.56
N ALA A 282 -16.47 1.12 3.42
CA ALA A 282 -16.64 1.16 4.87
C ALA A 282 -17.30 2.47 5.33
N VAL A 283 -16.89 3.62 4.77
CA VAL A 283 -17.52 4.92 5.06
C VAL A 283 -18.97 4.94 4.60
N SER A 284 -19.27 4.51 3.37
CA SER A 284 -20.64 4.46 2.87
C SER A 284 -21.54 3.55 3.72
N PHE A 285 -21.02 2.41 4.18
CA PHE A 285 -21.73 1.51 5.08
C PHE A 285 -21.96 2.16 6.46
N ALA A 286 -20.94 2.77 7.05
CA ALA A 286 -21.07 3.44 8.35
C ALA A 286 -22.10 4.59 8.29
N LEU A 287 -22.13 5.36 7.21
CA LEU A 287 -23.15 6.39 6.99
C LEU A 287 -24.56 5.79 6.88
N ALA A 288 -24.74 4.72 6.10
CA ALA A 288 -26.04 4.06 5.98
C ALA A 288 -26.54 3.51 7.33
N VAL A 289 -25.65 2.91 8.12
CA VAL A 289 -25.97 2.45 9.48
C VAL A 289 -26.32 3.62 10.41
N GLY A 290 -25.59 4.74 10.31
CA GLY A 290 -25.89 5.97 11.05
C GLY A 290 -27.24 6.60 10.70
N GLU A 291 -27.72 6.40 9.47
CA GLU A 291 -29.07 6.79 9.01
C GLU A 291 -30.16 5.77 9.42
N GLY A 292 -29.82 4.72 10.16
CA GLY A 292 -30.75 3.68 10.59
C GLY A 292 -31.08 2.63 9.53
N LYS A 293 -30.33 2.57 8.42
CA LYS A 293 -30.53 1.58 7.34
C LYS A 293 -29.76 0.29 7.63
N PHE A 294 -30.25 -0.48 8.61
CA PHE A 294 -29.59 -1.72 9.04
C PHE A 294 -29.64 -2.86 8.01
N ASP A 295 -30.52 -2.81 7.01
CA ASP A 295 -30.60 -3.83 5.94
C ASP A 295 -29.49 -3.71 4.87
N THR A 296 -28.56 -2.77 5.03
CA THR A 296 -27.49 -2.53 4.06
C THR A 296 -26.49 -3.70 4.04
N SER A 297 -26.22 -4.24 2.85
CA SER A 297 -25.23 -5.30 2.66
C SER A 297 -23.81 -4.75 2.71
N PHE A 298 -22.92 -5.38 3.48
CA PHE A 298 -21.50 -5.08 3.52
C PHE A 298 -20.71 -6.37 3.67
N THR A 299 -19.67 -6.55 2.84
CA THR A 299 -18.82 -7.75 2.84
C THR A 299 -17.40 -7.34 3.21
N PRO A 300 -16.84 -7.87 4.31
CA PRO A 300 -15.45 -7.64 4.67
C PRO A 300 -14.51 -8.17 3.58
N VAL A 301 -13.38 -7.49 3.39
CA VAL A 301 -12.42 -7.81 2.31
C VAL A 301 -11.77 -9.19 2.51
N SER A 302 -11.65 -9.60 3.77
CA SER A 302 -11.18 -10.92 4.16
C SER A 302 -11.68 -11.25 5.57
N GLU A 303 -11.52 -12.49 6.01
CA GLU A 303 -11.80 -12.89 7.40
C GLU A 303 -11.01 -12.06 8.43
N LYS A 304 -9.87 -11.47 8.03
CA LYS A 304 -8.99 -10.66 8.88
C LYS A 304 -9.26 -9.15 8.80
N ASP A 305 -10.31 -8.73 8.09
CA ASP A 305 -10.68 -7.32 7.98
C ASP A 305 -11.29 -6.82 9.31
N ALA A 306 -10.42 -6.34 10.19
CA ALA A 306 -10.81 -5.89 11.52
C ALA A 306 -11.83 -4.74 11.49
N LEU A 307 -11.67 -3.79 10.57
CA LEU A 307 -12.58 -2.66 10.44
C LEU A 307 -13.94 -3.13 9.93
N GLY A 308 -13.96 -3.91 8.86
CA GLY A 308 -15.20 -4.43 8.28
C GLY A 308 -16.01 -5.27 9.27
N ASN A 309 -15.36 -6.16 10.01
CA ASN A 309 -16.00 -6.97 11.04
C ASN A 309 -16.52 -6.14 12.22
N ALA A 310 -15.78 -5.12 12.66
CA ALA A 310 -16.21 -4.22 13.71
C ALA A 310 -17.45 -3.39 13.31
N LEU A 311 -17.50 -2.93 12.05
CA LEU A 311 -18.66 -2.22 11.52
C LEU A 311 -19.92 -3.10 11.44
N LEU A 312 -19.78 -4.37 11.04
CA LEU A 312 -20.89 -5.33 11.05
C LEU A 312 -21.41 -5.57 12.46
N PHE A 313 -20.50 -5.81 13.41
CA PHE A 313 -20.88 -5.96 14.82
C PHE A 313 -21.59 -4.72 15.37
N MET A 314 -21.10 -3.52 15.03
CA MET A 314 -21.73 -2.25 15.41
C MET A 314 -23.15 -2.13 14.85
N ARG A 315 -23.34 -2.43 13.55
CA ARG A 315 -24.68 -2.44 12.92
C ARG A 315 -25.62 -3.36 13.69
N ASP A 316 -25.21 -4.59 13.96
CA ASP A 316 -26.07 -5.58 14.62
C ASP A 316 -26.48 -5.12 16.03
N LYS A 317 -25.55 -4.51 16.78
CA LYS A 317 -25.85 -3.94 18.10
C LYS A 317 -26.77 -2.72 18.04
N LEU A 318 -26.57 -1.82 17.08
CA LEU A 318 -27.44 -0.67 16.89
C LEU A 318 -28.85 -1.07 16.44
N GLN A 319 -28.97 -2.08 15.58
CA GLN A 319 -30.26 -2.63 15.18
C GLN A 319 -31.02 -3.18 16.38
N LEU A 320 -30.37 -4.01 17.20
CA LEU A 320 -30.98 -4.55 18.42
C LEU A 320 -31.41 -3.43 19.38
N ALA A 321 -30.56 -2.42 19.60
CA ALA A 321 -30.88 -1.28 20.45
C ALA A 321 -32.07 -0.47 19.90
N ALA A 322 -32.14 -0.24 18.59
CA ALA A 322 -33.24 0.46 17.96
C ALA A 322 -34.57 -0.31 18.07
N GLU A 323 -34.54 -1.65 17.97
CA GLU A 323 -35.71 -2.49 18.18
C GLU A 323 -36.21 -2.48 19.62
N GLU A 324 -35.31 -2.53 20.60
CA GLU A 324 -35.64 -2.41 22.02
C GLU A 324 -36.20 -1.02 22.35
N ASP A 325 -35.58 0.03 21.84
CA ASP A 325 -36.05 1.41 21.99
C ASP A 325 -37.45 1.59 21.39
N LYS A 326 -37.73 0.99 20.22
CA LYS A 326 -39.06 1.01 19.60
C LYS A 326 -40.11 0.35 20.51
N LYS A 327 -39.79 -0.82 21.09
CA LYS A 327 -40.70 -1.52 22.03
C LYS A 327 -40.94 -0.69 23.30
N ARG A 328 -39.90 -0.06 23.84
CA ARG A 328 -40.00 0.82 25.03
C ARG A 328 -40.83 2.07 24.74
N ASN A 329 -40.61 2.71 23.60
CA ASN A 329 -41.36 3.90 23.19
C ASN A 329 -42.83 3.57 22.96
N TRP A 330 -43.13 2.45 22.29
CA TRP A 330 -44.50 1.95 22.15
C TRP A 330 -45.16 1.79 23.53
N ALA A 331 -44.53 1.08 24.48
CA ALA A 331 -45.10 0.89 25.81
C ALA A 331 -45.32 2.22 26.56
N THR A 332 -44.39 3.17 26.42
CA THR A 332 -44.46 4.50 27.05
C THR A 332 -45.60 5.34 26.48
N GLU A 333 -45.75 5.37 25.15
CA GLU A 333 -46.88 6.02 24.46
C GLU A 333 -48.21 5.39 24.88
N GLY A 334 -48.25 4.06 24.99
CA GLY A 334 -49.38 3.33 25.53
C GLY A 334 -49.75 3.81 26.94
N LEU A 335 -48.79 3.80 27.86
CA LEU A 335 -49.03 4.19 29.26
C LEU A 335 -49.52 5.64 29.36
N ALA A 336 -48.95 6.56 28.56
CA ALA A 336 -49.39 7.94 28.50
C ALA A 336 -50.85 8.05 28.01
N LYS A 337 -51.19 7.36 26.92
CA LYS A 337 -52.56 7.31 26.39
C LYS A 337 -53.55 6.79 27.44
N PHE A 338 -53.21 5.73 28.16
CA PHE A 338 -54.08 5.20 29.21
C PHE A 338 -54.13 6.08 30.45
N ALA A 339 -53.07 6.80 30.80
CA ALA A 339 -53.12 7.78 31.88
C ALA A 339 -54.14 8.89 31.60
N ASP A 340 -54.30 9.30 30.34
CA ASP A 340 -55.34 10.26 29.93
C ASP A 340 -56.74 9.66 29.99
N ILE A 341 -56.91 8.39 29.56
CA ILE A 341 -58.19 7.66 29.68
C ILE A 341 -58.59 7.51 31.15
N LEU A 342 -57.64 7.17 32.03
CA LEU A 342 -57.88 7.02 33.47
C LEU A 342 -58.33 8.32 34.15
N ARG A 343 -58.08 9.48 33.53
CA ARG A 343 -58.51 10.79 34.02
C ARG A 343 -59.74 11.35 33.30
N SER A 344 -60.26 10.70 32.27
CA SER A 344 -61.26 11.31 31.38
C SER A 344 -62.67 11.35 31.95
N THR A 345 -63.03 10.43 32.86
CA THR A 345 -64.35 10.35 33.47
C THR A 345 -64.25 9.80 34.89
N ASN A 346 -65.13 10.27 35.77
CA ASN A 346 -65.30 9.75 37.12
C ASN A 346 -66.42 8.69 37.19
N ASP A 347 -67.17 8.48 36.09
CA ASP A 347 -68.14 7.38 36.02
C ASP A 347 -67.39 6.06 35.82
N PHE A 348 -67.49 5.22 36.84
CA PHE A 348 -66.82 3.92 36.91
C PHE A 348 -67.19 2.96 35.78
N LYS A 349 -68.47 2.93 35.36
CA LYS A 349 -68.94 2.04 34.29
C LYS A 349 -68.44 2.53 32.94
N GLU A 350 -68.50 3.84 32.73
CA GLU A 350 -67.98 4.46 31.52
C GLU A 350 -66.45 4.27 31.41
N LEU A 351 -65.73 4.50 32.50
CA LEU A 351 -64.28 4.32 32.58
C LEU A 351 -63.88 2.87 32.26
N SER A 352 -64.56 1.90 32.87
CA SER A 352 -64.31 0.47 32.63
C SER A 352 -64.49 0.09 31.15
N ALA A 353 -65.52 0.63 30.49
CA ALA A 353 -65.77 0.39 29.07
C ALA A 353 -64.70 1.06 28.17
N LEU A 354 -64.28 2.28 28.51
CA LEU A 354 -63.23 3.00 27.79
C LEU A 354 -61.88 2.29 27.89
N ILE A 355 -61.51 1.81 29.08
CA ILE A 355 -60.27 1.06 29.32
C ILE A 355 -60.23 -0.17 28.42
N ILE A 356 -61.22 -1.06 28.52
CA ILE A 356 -61.20 -2.33 27.78
C ILE A 356 -61.29 -2.11 26.27
N SER A 357 -62.14 -1.20 25.81
CA SER A 357 -62.26 -0.89 24.38
C SER A 357 -60.95 -0.38 23.79
N ASN A 358 -60.24 0.50 24.50
CA ASN A 358 -58.94 1.00 24.04
C ASN A 358 -57.83 -0.03 24.18
N LEU A 359 -57.84 -0.85 25.23
CA LEU A 359 -56.83 -1.88 25.47
C LEU A 359 -56.87 -2.96 24.39
N VAL A 360 -58.07 -3.46 24.07
CA VAL A 360 -58.26 -4.45 23.00
C VAL A 360 -57.76 -3.88 21.66
N LYS A 361 -58.10 -2.63 21.33
CA LYS A 361 -57.64 -1.99 20.08
C LYS A 361 -56.14 -1.73 20.05
N TYR A 362 -55.54 -1.29 21.15
CA TYR A 362 -54.14 -0.92 21.21
C TYR A 362 -53.21 -2.13 21.06
N LEU A 363 -53.62 -3.27 21.64
CA LEU A 363 -52.91 -4.55 21.54
C LEU A 363 -53.28 -5.35 20.29
N ASN A 364 -54.18 -4.84 19.45
CA ASN A 364 -54.79 -5.60 18.35
C ASN A 364 -55.39 -6.96 18.79
N ALA A 365 -55.86 -7.04 20.04
CA ALA A 365 -56.59 -8.19 20.54
C ALA A 365 -58.02 -8.20 19.96
N ASN A 366 -58.76 -9.28 20.17
CA ASN A 366 -60.08 -9.45 19.56
C ASN A 366 -61.23 -9.29 20.55
N GLN A 367 -61.03 -9.69 21.80
CA GLN A 367 -62.06 -9.67 22.83
C GLN A 367 -61.41 -9.36 24.18
N GLY A 368 -62.16 -8.68 25.05
CA GLY A 368 -61.68 -8.36 26.39
C GLY A 368 -62.79 -8.21 27.41
N GLY A 369 -62.46 -8.48 28.68
CA GLY A 369 -63.31 -8.29 29.84
C GLY A 369 -62.54 -7.65 30.98
N LEU A 370 -63.21 -6.76 31.73
CA LEU A 370 -62.71 -6.18 32.97
C LEU A 370 -63.64 -6.61 34.09
N PHE A 371 -63.10 -7.38 35.02
CA PHE A 371 -63.76 -7.82 36.23
C PHE A 371 -63.26 -6.97 37.40
N ILE A 372 -64.15 -6.57 38.29
CA ILE A 372 -63.82 -5.70 39.42
C ILE A 372 -64.33 -6.36 40.69
N VAL A 373 -63.52 -6.29 41.74
CA VAL A 373 -63.80 -6.85 43.04
C VAL A 373 -64.87 -6.05 43.75
N GLN A 374 -66.00 -6.70 44.03
CA GLN A 374 -67.00 -6.22 44.97
C GLN A 374 -66.76 -6.87 46.33
N LYS A 375 -66.70 -6.03 47.37
CA LYS A 375 -66.51 -6.48 48.75
C LYS A 375 -67.59 -5.83 49.62
N GLU A 376 -68.54 -6.62 50.07
CA GLU A 376 -69.45 -6.24 51.15
C GLU A 376 -68.85 -6.69 52.49
N ASP A 377 -69.07 -5.93 53.57
CA ASP A 377 -68.34 -6.05 54.85
C ASP A 377 -68.49 -7.44 55.55
N THR A 378 -69.32 -8.36 55.04
CA THR A 378 -69.58 -9.70 55.62
C THR A 378 -69.54 -10.89 54.64
N GLN A 379 -69.22 -10.68 53.35
CA GLN A 379 -69.19 -11.76 52.34
C GLN A 379 -67.81 -11.95 51.72
N GLU A 380 -67.55 -13.14 51.18
CA GLU A 380 -66.38 -13.38 50.35
C GLU A 380 -66.39 -12.42 49.14
N PRO A 381 -65.23 -11.89 48.73
CA PRO A 381 -65.16 -10.98 47.60
C PRO A 381 -65.63 -11.69 46.33
N ILE A 382 -66.37 -10.98 45.48
CA ILE A 382 -66.81 -11.50 44.18
C ILE A 382 -66.27 -10.64 43.05
N LEU A 383 -65.98 -11.26 41.91
CA LEU A 383 -65.52 -10.58 40.70
C LEU A 383 -66.71 -10.31 39.79
N GLU A 384 -67.11 -9.04 39.67
CA GLU A 384 -68.21 -8.61 38.81
C GLU A 384 -67.66 -8.09 37.46
N LEU A 385 -68.24 -8.55 36.35
CA LEU A 385 -67.90 -8.05 35.02
C LEU A 385 -68.37 -6.59 34.85
N ALA A 386 -67.46 -5.64 35.00
CA ALA A 386 -67.73 -4.21 34.88
C ALA A 386 -67.84 -3.75 33.44
N ALA A 387 -67.03 -4.31 32.54
CA ALA A 387 -67.07 -4.00 31.12
C ALA A 387 -66.56 -5.15 30.25
N CYS A 388 -67.02 -5.22 29.00
CA CYS A 388 -66.51 -6.15 28.01
C CYS A 388 -66.49 -5.53 26.61
N TYR A 389 -65.62 -6.03 25.74
CA TYR A 389 -65.54 -5.67 24.34
C TYR A 389 -65.65 -6.91 23.46
N ALA A 390 -66.47 -6.84 22.40
CA ALA A 390 -66.76 -7.94 21.48
C ALA A 390 -67.26 -9.24 22.13
N TYR A 391 -67.95 -9.14 23.28
CA TYR A 391 -68.54 -10.29 23.97
C TYR A 391 -69.96 -10.58 23.46
N ASN A 392 -70.26 -11.85 23.15
CA ASN A 392 -71.55 -12.22 22.59
C ASN A 392 -72.67 -12.17 23.66
N ARG A 393 -73.77 -11.48 23.33
CA ARG A 393 -75.05 -11.33 24.06
C ARG A 393 -75.03 -10.40 25.30
N LYS A 394 -75.81 -9.31 25.18
CA LYS A 394 -76.28 -8.39 26.25
C LYS A 394 -77.04 -9.05 27.43
N LYS A 395 -77.11 -10.39 27.53
CA LYS A 395 -77.85 -11.11 28.59
C LYS A 395 -77.03 -11.42 29.85
N TYR A 396 -75.73 -11.09 29.88
CA TYR A 396 -74.82 -11.38 31.00
C TYR A 396 -73.98 -10.16 31.43
N LEU A 397 -74.57 -8.96 31.43
CA LEU A 397 -73.96 -7.76 32.04
C LEU A 397 -73.86 -7.86 33.58
N THR A 398 -74.30 -8.96 34.16
CA THR A 398 -74.23 -9.32 35.59
C THR A 398 -73.55 -10.68 35.78
N LYS A 399 -72.45 -10.92 35.06
CA LYS A 399 -71.61 -12.11 35.32
C LYS A 399 -70.80 -11.86 36.58
N GLN A 400 -71.04 -12.67 37.61
CA GLN A 400 -70.26 -12.72 38.84
C GLN A 400 -69.46 -14.02 38.86
N ILE A 401 -68.20 -13.94 39.27
CA ILE A 401 -67.29 -15.08 39.39
C ILE A 401 -66.81 -15.14 40.85
N LEU A 402 -66.90 -16.32 41.47
CA LEU A 402 -66.40 -16.53 42.83
C LEU A 402 -64.87 -16.64 42.84
N ILE A 403 -64.23 -16.36 43.98
CA ILE A 403 -62.79 -16.55 44.10
C ILE A 403 -62.44 -18.04 43.95
N GLY A 404 -61.37 -18.33 43.19
CA GLY A 404 -60.98 -19.69 42.83
C GLY A 404 -61.84 -20.33 41.73
N GLU A 405 -62.87 -19.64 41.23
CA GLU A 405 -63.69 -20.12 40.11
C GLU A 405 -63.12 -19.68 38.76
N GLY A 406 -62.73 -20.66 37.93
CA GLY A 406 -62.17 -20.42 36.61
C GLY A 406 -60.82 -19.67 36.64
N LEU A 407 -60.28 -19.35 35.46
CA LEU A 407 -58.96 -18.72 35.38
C LEU A 407 -58.94 -17.27 35.89
N VAL A 408 -60.06 -16.55 35.78
CA VAL A 408 -60.18 -15.18 36.31
C VAL A 408 -60.15 -15.20 37.85
N GLY A 409 -60.87 -16.14 38.48
CA GLY A 409 -60.83 -16.33 39.93
C GLY A 409 -59.48 -16.85 40.42
N GLN A 410 -58.82 -17.72 39.66
CA GLN A 410 -57.47 -18.21 39.96
C GLN A 410 -56.43 -17.07 39.89
N CYS A 411 -56.49 -16.25 38.84
CA CYS A 411 -55.60 -15.09 38.68
C CYS A 411 -55.76 -14.10 39.84
N TYR A 412 -56.99 -13.88 40.31
CA TYR A 412 -57.22 -13.08 41.52
C TYR A 412 -56.61 -13.72 42.77
N GLN A 413 -56.73 -15.04 42.93
CA GLN A 413 -56.23 -15.73 44.12
C GLN A 413 -54.69 -15.78 44.19
N GLU A 414 -54.04 -15.99 43.06
CA GLU A 414 -52.57 -16.07 42.98
C GLU A 414 -51.92 -14.69 42.90
N GLY A 415 -52.60 -13.71 42.27
CA GLY A 415 -52.05 -12.38 42.04
C GLY A 415 -51.00 -12.30 40.94
N ASP A 416 -50.85 -13.36 40.15
CA ASP A 416 -49.96 -13.46 38.99
C ASP A 416 -50.74 -13.51 37.67
N SER A 417 -50.11 -13.02 36.59
CA SER A 417 -50.67 -13.07 35.24
C SER A 417 -50.71 -14.50 34.70
N ILE A 418 -51.80 -14.87 34.04
CA ILE A 418 -51.95 -16.16 33.36
C ILE A 418 -51.92 -15.94 31.85
N TYR A 419 -50.97 -16.56 31.16
CA TYR A 419 -50.88 -16.53 29.69
C TYR A 419 -50.95 -17.95 29.12
N LEU A 420 -51.96 -18.20 28.28
CA LEU A 420 -52.21 -19.51 27.67
C LEU A 420 -52.24 -19.38 26.15
N THR A 421 -51.50 -20.26 25.47
CA THR A 421 -51.52 -20.42 24.00
C THR A 421 -52.22 -21.71 23.56
N ASP A 422 -52.37 -22.68 24.47
CA ASP A 422 -53.15 -23.89 24.22
C ASP A 422 -54.44 -23.87 25.02
N LEU A 423 -55.54 -23.54 24.33
CA LEU A 423 -56.87 -23.47 24.91
C LEU A 423 -57.65 -24.78 24.62
N PRO A 424 -58.58 -25.23 25.47
CA PRO A 424 -59.48 -26.31 25.08
C PRO A 424 -60.44 -25.89 23.96
N ASN A 425 -60.91 -26.84 23.15
CA ASN A 425 -61.72 -26.56 21.96
C ASN A 425 -63.00 -25.77 22.25
N ASP A 426 -63.67 -26.02 23.38
CA ASP A 426 -64.94 -25.36 23.75
C ASP A 426 -64.77 -24.31 24.86
N TYR A 427 -63.54 -23.85 25.11
CA TYR A 427 -63.24 -22.98 26.25
C TYR A 427 -63.76 -21.55 26.04
N ILE A 428 -63.33 -20.89 24.95
CA ILE A 428 -63.82 -19.57 24.56
C ILE A 428 -63.96 -19.46 23.03
N HIS A 429 -64.95 -18.69 22.59
CA HIS A 429 -65.22 -18.44 21.18
C HIS A 429 -65.45 -16.96 20.91
N ILE A 430 -64.73 -16.43 19.92
CA ILE A 430 -64.95 -15.10 19.36
C ILE A 430 -65.98 -15.25 18.25
N SER A 431 -67.13 -14.62 18.42
CA SER A 431 -68.24 -14.69 17.47
C SER A 431 -68.39 -13.40 16.68
N SER A 432 -68.72 -13.53 15.40
CA SER A 432 -69.17 -12.45 14.52
C SER A 432 -70.60 -12.71 14.05
N GLY A 433 -71.18 -11.77 13.31
CA GLY A 433 -72.46 -12.00 12.62
C GLY A 433 -72.40 -13.10 11.54
N LEU A 434 -71.21 -13.57 11.17
CA LEU A 434 -70.99 -14.55 10.10
C LEU A 434 -70.49 -15.91 10.60
N GLY A 435 -70.05 -16.04 11.84
CA GLY A 435 -69.50 -17.29 12.36
C GLY A 435 -68.74 -17.13 13.67
N THR A 436 -68.16 -18.22 14.17
CA THR A 436 -67.40 -18.29 15.43
C THR A 436 -66.02 -18.89 15.19
N ALA A 437 -65.01 -18.36 15.86
CA ALA A 437 -63.65 -18.87 15.81
C ALA A 437 -63.02 -18.92 17.21
N ARG A 438 -62.09 -19.84 17.40
CA ARG A 438 -61.32 -19.99 18.64
C ARG A 438 -60.10 -19.07 18.62
N PRO A 439 -59.83 -18.29 19.69
CA PRO A 439 -58.60 -17.51 19.79
C PRO A 439 -57.37 -18.41 19.92
N THR A 440 -56.23 -17.85 19.55
CA THR A 440 -54.91 -18.49 19.63
C THR A 440 -54.32 -18.36 21.03
N CYS A 441 -54.57 -17.25 21.72
CA CYS A 441 -54.11 -17.10 23.09
C CYS A 441 -55.09 -16.33 23.98
N LEU A 442 -54.94 -16.53 25.29
CA LEU A 442 -55.64 -15.87 26.37
C LEU A 442 -54.63 -15.28 27.34
N LEU A 443 -54.80 -14.01 27.69
CA LEU A 443 -54.01 -13.32 28.70
C LEU A 443 -54.94 -12.81 29.80
N ILE A 444 -54.64 -13.14 31.04
CA ILE A 444 -55.38 -12.71 32.22
C ILE A 444 -54.41 -12.01 33.15
N VAL A 445 -54.68 -10.75 33.49
CA VAL A 445 -53.78 -9.89 34.25
C VAL A 445 -54.51 -9.37 35.48
N PRO A 446 -53.98 -9.58 36.70
CA PRO A 446 -54.57 -9.04 37.91
C PRO A 446 -54.28 -7.53 38.00
N LEU A 447 -55.28 -6.77 38.42
CA LEU A 447 -55.16 -5.33 38.68
C LEU A 447 -54.76 -5.15 40.13
N LYS A 448 -53.44 -5.10 40.39
CA LYS A 448 -52.87 -5.08 41.75
C LYS A 448 -52.20 -3.75 42.08
N VAL A 449 -52.48 -3.20 43.26
CA VAL A 449 -51.77 -2.05 43.87
C VAL A 449 -51.47 -2.36 45.34
N ASN A 450 -50.22 -2.22 45.80
CA ASN A 450 -49.80 -2.53 47.17
C ASN A 450 -50.32 -3.90 47.68
N ASP A 451 -50.14 -4.95 46.87
CA ASP A 451 -50.63 -6.31 47.11
C ASP A 451 -52.15 -6.48 47.26
N THR A 452 -52.93 -5.43 47.01
CA THR A 452 -54.39 -5.48 46.96
C THR A 452 -54.83 -5.58 45.50
N ILE A 453 -55.58 -6.64 45.17
CA ILE A 453 -56.13 -6.84 43.84
C ILE A 453 -57.53 -6.21 43.80
N GLU A 454 -57.73 -5.24 42.92
CA GLU A 454 -58.98 -4.49 42.75
C GLU A 454 -59.83 -5.03 41.59
N GLY A 455 -59.24 -5.87 40.74
CA GLY A 455 -59.91 -6.46 39.59
C GLY A 455 -59.00 -7.37 38.78
N VAL A 456 -59.51 -7.87 37.66
CA VAL A 456 -58.80 -8.74 36.72
C VAL A 456 -59.20 -8.35 35.30
N ILE A 457 -58.23 -8.24 34.41
CA ILE A 457 -58.44 -8.09 32.97
C ILE A 457 -58.26 -9.44 32.30
N GLU A 458 -59.16 -9.79 31.40
CA GLU A 458 -59.06 -10.96 30.53
C GLU A 458 -59.07 -10.49 29.06
N LEU A 459 -58.13 -10.98 28.25
CA LEU A 459 -57.95 -10.63 26.85
C LEU A 459 -57.75 -11.88 26.00
N ALA A 460 -58.53 -12.01 24.93
CA ALA A 460 -58.39 -13.07 23.95
C ALA A 460 -57.97 -12.52 22.59
N SER A 461 -57.03 -13.21 21.94
CA SER A 461 -56.44 -12.77 20.66
C SER A 461 -56.21 -13.94 19.70
N PHE A 462 -56.34 -13.69 18.40
CA PHE A 462 -55.91 -14.59 17.33
C PHE A 462 -54.40 -14.51 17.06
N GLN A 463 -53.74 -13.44 17.51
CA GLN A 463 -52.29 -13.26 17.40
C GLN A 463 -51.64 -13.43 18.77
N GLU A 464 -50.47 -14.07 18.82
CA GLU A 464 -49.70 -14.18 20.05
C GLU A 464 -49.34 -12.78 20.59
N ILE A 465 -49.52 -12.59 21.90
CA ILE A 465 -49.23 -11.33 22.58
C ILE A 465 -47.75 -11.34 22.95
N ALA A 466 -46.98 -10.41 22.40
CA ALA A 466 -45.53 -10.38 22.57
C ALA A 466 -45.14 -10.09 24.03
N LEU A 467 -43.93 -10.48 24.43
CA LEU A 467 -43.46 -10.28 25.81
C LEU A 467 -43.53 -8.81 26.27
N HIS A 468 -43.15 -7.86 25.41
CA HIS A 468 -43.20 -6.43 25.72
C HIS A 468 -44.64 -5.90 25.86
N GLU A 469 -45.60 -6.49 25.16
CA GLU A 469 -47.02 -6.15 25.27
C GLU A 469 -47.62 -6.69 26.57
N ARG A 470 -47.25 -7.92 26.97
CA ARG A 470 -47.64 -8.52 28.26
C ARG A 470 -47.13 -7.68 29.43
N ALA A 471 -45.82 -7.35 29.43
CA ALA A 471 -45.22 -6.50 30.45
C ALA A 471 -45.85 -5.10 30.50
N PHE A 472 -46.23 -4.54 29.33
CA PHE A 472 -46.98 -3.29 29.26
C PHE A 472 -48.34 -3.39 29.96
N ILE A 473 -49.11 -4.46 29.74
CA ILE A 473 -50.44 -4.64 30.35
C ILE A 473 -50.33 -4.86 31.85
N GLU A 474 -49.34 -5.61 32.31
CA GLU A 474 -49.06 -5.78 33.74
C GLU A 474 -48.79 -4.43 34.40
N LYS A 475 -47.94 -3.60 33.79
CA LYS A 475 -47.64 -2.26 34.31
C LYS A 475 -48.85 -1.33 34.25
N LEU A 476 -49.61 -1.40 33.17
CA LEU A 476 -50.87 -0.67 33.03
C LEU A 476 -51.89 -1.14 34.08
N GLY A 477 -51.89 -2.43 34.41
CA GLY A 477 -52.77 -3.04 35.42
C GLY A 477 -52.58 -2.41 36.80
N GLU A 478 -51.34 -2.10 37.19
CA GLU A 478 -51.04 -1.34 38.42
C GLU A 478 -51.67 0.05 38.40
N ASN A 479 -51.54 0.77 37.27
CA ASN A 479 -52.11 2.12 37.12
C ASN A 479 -53.64 2.09 37.19
N ILE A 480 -54.27 1.14 36.50
CA ILE A 480 -55.72 0.94 36.53
C ILE A 480 -56.15 0.61 37.96
N ALA A 481 -55.50 -0.33 38.64
CA ALA A 481 -55.82 -0.70 40.02
C ALA A 481 -55.79 0.50 40.97
N SER A 482 -54.75 1.32 40.87
CA SER A 482 -54.60 2.55 41.66
C SER A 482 -55.76 3.52 41.43
N THR A 483 -56.11 3.78 40.16
CA THR A 483 -57.25 4.65 39.82
C THR A 483 -58.59 4.07 40.28
N LEU A 484 -58.82 2.76 40.11
CA LEU A 484 -60.04 2.10 40.56
C LEU A 484 -60.17 2.14 42.08
N SER A 485 -59.08 1.89 42.80
CA SER A 485 -59.04 1.97 44.26
C SER A 485 -59.38 3.37 44.76
N ALA A 486 -58.76 4.41 44.16
CA ALA A 486 -59.06 5.81 44.47
C ALA A 486 -60.52 6.18 44.16
N ALA A 487 -61.05 5.76 43.01
CA ALA A 487 -62.44 6.01 42.62
C ALA A 487 -63.43 5.34 43.58
N LYS A 488 -63.17 4.10 43.98
CA LYS A 488 -64.00 3.34 44.94
C LYS A 488 -63.98 3.98 46.33
N LEU A 489 -62.81 4.42 46.80
CA LEU A 489 -62.66 5.16 48.07
C LEU A 489 -63.43 6.48 48.03
N ASN A 490 -63.33 7.25 46.95
CA ASN A 490 -64.07 8.51 46.78
C ASN A 490 -65.58 8.26 46.76
N ALA A 491 -66.06 7.25 46.04
CA ALA A 491 -67.47 6.88 45.99
C ALA A 491 -68.00 6.45 47.37
N ARG A 492 -67.25 5.63 48.12
CA ARG A 492 -67.61 5.24 49.50
C ARG A 492 -67.65 6.45 50.43
N THR A 493 -66.69 7.36 50.31
CA THR A 493 -66.65 8.60 51.10
C THR A 493 -67.83 9.51 50.80
N GLN A 494 -68.20 9.66 49.52
CA GLN A 494 -69.37 10.45 49.12
C GLN A 494 -70.68 9.84 49.63
N LYS A 495 -70.82 8.51 49.57
CA LYS A 495 -71.99 7.80 50.11
C LYS A 495 -72.09 7.98 51.63
N LEU A 496 -71.00 7.76 52.37
CA LEU A 496 -70.97 7.95 53.82
C LEU A 496 -71.26 9.41 54.22
N LEU A 497 -70.76 10.37 53.46
CA LEU A 497 -71.05 11.79 53.67
C LEU A 497 -72.55 12.09 53.47
N GLU A 498 -73.17 11.50 52.45
CA GLU A 498 -74.61 11.65 52.20
C GLU A 498 -75.44 10.99 53.31
N GLU A 499 -75.08 9.77 53.72
CA GLU A 499 -75.71 9.09 54.86
C GLU A 499 -75.58 9.91 56.15
N THR A 500 -74.41 10.50 56.40
CA THR A 500 -74.16 11.37 57.57
C THR A 500 -75.01 12.65 57.51
N LYS A 501 -75.14 13.27 56.33
CA LYS A 501 -76.02 14.44 56.14
C LYS A 501 -77.49 14.11 56.39
N GLN A 502 -77.96 12.97 55.87
CA GLN A 502 -79.33 12.51 56.08
C GLN A 502 -79.59 12.22 57.57
N GLN A 503 -78.65 11.56 58.25
CA GLN A 503 -78.76 11.32 59.69
C GLN A 503 -78.77 12.62 60.50
N ALA A 504 -77.94 13.62 60.14
CA ALA A 504 -77.94 14.92 60.80
C ALA A 504 -79.26 15.68 60.61
N GLU A 505 -79.87 15.61 59.42
CA GLU A 505 -81.18 16.23 59.16
C GLU A 505 -82.30 15.54 59.95
N ILE A 506 -82.28 14.20 60.04
CA ILE A 506 -83.22 13.45 60.88
C ILE A 506 -83.06 13.86 62.35
N MET A 507 -81.84 13.91 62.88
CA MET A 507 -81.59 14.34 64.26
C MET A 507 -82.09 15.76 64.51
N ARG A 508 -81.84 16.68 63.57
CA ARG A 508 -82.32 18.07 63.68
C ARG A 508 -83.84 18.17 63.66
N SER A 509 -84.52 17.34 62.86
CA SER A 509 -85.99 17.27 62.88
C SER A 509 -86.52 16.71 64.21
N GLN A 510 -85.86 15.70 64.77
CA GLN A 510 -86.21 15.14 66.09
C GLN A 510 -85.96 16.14 67.23
N GLU A 511 -84.88 16.92 67.15
CA GLU A 511 -84.58 17.98 68.11
C GLU A 511 -85.64 19.09 68.07
N GLU A 512 -86.08 19.50 66.87
CA GLU A 512 -87.14 20.50 66.72
C GLU A 512 -88.50 19.99 67.20
N GLU A 513 -88.84 18.73 66.90
CA GLU A 513 -90.06 18.09 67.42
C GLU A 513 -90.00 17.96 68.96
N MET A 514 -88.84 17.61 69.52
CA MET A 514 -88.62 17.57 70.96
C MET A 514 -88.71 18.95 71.60
N ARG A 515 -88.17 19.99 70.94
CA ARG A 515 -88.26 21.39 71.38
C ARG A 515 -89.71 21.87 71.39
N GLN A 516 -90.48 21.58 70.35
CA GLN A 516 -91.92 21.89 70.29
C GLN A 516 -92.70 21.15 71.37
N ASN A 517 -92.46 19.85 71.57
CA ASN A 517 -93.08 19.08 72.66
C ASN A 517 -92.72 19.67 74.04
N MET A 518 -91.49 20.16 74.22
CA MET A 518 -91.06 20.79 75.46
C MET A 518 -91.72 22.17 75.66
N GLU A 519 -91.85 22.97 74.60
CA GLU A 519 -92.58 24.25 74.61
C GLU A 519 -94.08 24.03 74.93
N GLU A 520 -94.72 23.03 74.33
CA GLU A 520 -96.11 22.65 74.65
C GLU A 520 -96.26 22.17 76.10
N LEU A 521 -95.34 21.33 76.58
CA LEU A 521 -95.32 20.87 77.98
C LEU A 521 -95.16 22.04 78.95
N MET A 522 -94.25 22.97 78.68
CA MET A 522 -94.08 24.18 79.48
C MET A 522 -95.34 25.04 79.47
N ALA A 523 -95.97 25.25 78.31
CA ALA A 523 -97.23 25.98 78.21
C ALA A 523 -98.37 25.29 78.98
N THR A 524 -98.47 23.94 78.94
CA THR A 524 -99.45 23.19 79.73
C THR A 524 -99.16 23.31 81.22
N GLN A 525 -97.89 23.30 81.62
CA GLN A 525 -97.46 23.44 83.00
C GLN A 525 -97.74 24.85 83.54
N GLU A 526 -97.45 25.90 82.78
CA GLU A 526 -97.83 27.28 83.08
C GLU A 526 -99.36 27.45 83.17
N GLU A 527 -100.13 26.85 82.26
CA GLU A 527 -101.60 26.89 82.32
C GLU A 527 -102.12 26.16 83.58
N MET A 528 -101.53 25.01 83.94
CA MET A 528 -101.86 24.31 85.17
C MET A 528 -101.54 25.14 86.41
N GLU A 529 -100.37 25.78 86.47
CA GLU A 529 -100.00 26.68 87.57
C GLU A 529 -100.96 27.86 87.67
N ARG A 530 -101.34 28.45 86.53
CA ARG A 530 -102.33 29.54 86.50
C ARG A 530 -103.69 29.08 87.01
N ARG A 531 -104.17 27.90 86.60
CA ARG A 531 -105.41 27.30 87.12
C ARG A 531 -105.31 26.99 88.61
N GLN A 532 -104.16 26.52 89.10
CA GLN A 532 -103.93 26.32 90.53
C GLN A 532 -103.97 27.64 91.29
N TRP A 533 -103.36 28.69 90.75
CA TRP A 533 -103.38 30.03 91.34
C TRP A 533 -104.80 30.60 91.38
N GLU A 534 -105.56 30.50 90.29
CA GLU A 534 -106.99 30.89 90.23
C GLU A 534 -107.84 30.09 91.22
N ASN A 535 -107.62 28.78 91.35
CA ASN A 535 -108.31 27.96 92.35
C ASN A 535 -107.96 28.40 93.77
N THR A 536 -106.68 28.67 94.03
CA THR A 536 -106.20 29.09 95.35
C THR A 536 -106.73 30.49 95.71
N ASP A 537 -106.78 31.42 94.75
CA ASP A 537 -107.40 32.74 94.92
C ASP A 537 -108.92 32.61 95.13
N TYR A 538 -109.59 31.72 94.39
CA TYR A 538 -111.01 31.39 94.59
C TYR A 538 -111.28 30.85 96.01
N TYR A 539 -110.44 29.93 96.52
CA TYR A 539 -110.51 29.46 97.90
C TYR A 539 -110.19 30.55 98.93
N ALA A 540 -109.25 31.47 98.63
CA ALA A 540 -108.93 32.59 99.50
C ALA A 540 -110.07 33.63 99.58
N GLN A 541 -110.82 33.83 98.48
CA GLN A 541 -112.00 34.68 98.45
C GLN A 541 -113.20 34.05 99.19
N LEU A 542 -113.36 32.73 99.13
CA LEU A 542 -114.39 31.99 99.89
C LEU A 542 -114.16 32.06 101.41
N ASN A 543 -112.91 32.08 101.87
CA ASN A 543 -112.56 32.22 103.28
C ASN A 543 -112.64 33.66 103.83
N LYS A 544 -112.98 34.66 103.01
CA LYS A 544 -113.14 36.08 103.40
C LYS A 544 -114.60 36.56 103.49
N LYS A 545 -115.58 35.67 103.33
CA LYS A 545 -117.00 35.90 103.67
C LYS A 545 -117.37 35.06 104.88
#